data_AF-A0AAP5Q5J6-F1
#
_entry.id   AF-A0AAP5Q5J6-F1
#
_cell.length_a   1.000
_cell.length_b   1.000
_cell.length_c   1.000
_cell.angle_alpha   90.00
_cell.angle_beta   90.00
_cell.angle_gamma   90.00
#
_symmetry.space_group_name_H-M   'P 1'
#
loop_
_entity.id
_entity.type
_entity.pdbx_description
1 polymer ?
#
loop_
_entity_poly.entity_id
_entity_poly.type
_entity_poly.pdbx_seq_one_letter_code
_entity_poly.pdbx_strand_id
1 'polypeptide(L)'
;MNVKITVAAAAVVVTAAVAVLTPALAAAQTQATASRAELYRRNLLAGKDVPCRTNASCAALGVAALEAGHVKEARTLVEMEAALAEATALQADEENSPKATSSARARVAMALVHQGDVQLKLGALPDARAYYRTAVSRGGEYHDDALLGRAAAAARQRLESIAGKAVVNGVPPNGAHFVSYMFFGAWNSIEVKPVKGRHGIYRIDGDFVYPTVGADGQPSANMGNLSAYVRFYDGVARVPVTDGGDAPLDATARITNLAAYDKPANKAADKCLIEFRLSAPETLDVETHGSPMECGFGFNVSANGRYYLMTGS
;
A
#
# COMPACT_ATOMS: atom_id res chain seq x y z
N MET A 1 -35.23 73.79 66.34
CA MET A 1 -34.93 75.07 65.66
C MET A 1 -34.52 74.78 64.21
N ASN A 2 -35.03 75.60 63.30
CA ASN A 2 -34.57 75.92 61.93
C ASN A 2 -33.04 75.75 61.66
N VAL A 3 -32.49 75.50 60.44
CA VAL A 3 -33.01 75.46 59.03
C VAL A 3 -31.86 75.05 58.03
N LYS A 4 -32.20 74.71 56.75
CA LYS A 4 -31.33 74.58 55.52
C LYS A 4 -30.39 73.33 55.39
N ILE A 5 -30.13 72.65 54.25
CA ILE A 5 -30.21 72.88 52.76
C ILE A 5 -28.93 73.57 52.20
N THR A 6 -28.15 73.07 51.20
CA THR A 6 -28.42 72.13 50.07
C THR A 6 -27.23 71.19 49.67
N VAL A 7 -27.55 70.23 48.79
CA VAL A 7 -26.76 69.31 47.91
C VAL A 7 -25.51 69.84 47.17
N ALA A 8 -24.47 68.99 47.02
CA ALA A 8 -23.67 68.81 45.78
C ALA A 8 -22.96 67.44 45.77
N ALA A 9 -22.76 66.83 44.60
CA ALA A 9 -22.31 65.42 44.46
C ALA A 9 -20.88 65.25 43.94
N ALA A 10 -20.24 64.13 44.30
CA ALA A 10 -19.27 63.43 43.45
C ALA A 10 -19.20 61.95 43.87
N ALA A 11 -19.41 61.03 42.92
CA ALA A 11 -19.37 59.60 43.17
C ALA A 11 -18.05 59.00 42.66
N VAL A 12 -17.37 58.21 43.51
CA VAL A 12 -16.49 57.12 43.07
C VAL A 12 -16.71 55.94 44.01
N VAL A 13 -17.27 54.85 43.49
CA VAL A 13 -17.42 53.59 44.22
C VAL A 13 -16.26 52.67 43.83
N VAL A 14 -15.42 52.32 44.81
CA VAL A 14 -14.53 51.15 44.73
C VAL A 14 -14.61 50.42 46.08
N THR A 15 -15.65 49.62 46.26
CA THR A 15 -15.74 48.68 47.38
C THR A 15 -14.87 47.47 47.09
N ALA A 16 -13.77 47.34 47.83
CA ALA A 16 -12.96 46.13 47.83
C ALA A 16 -13.77 44.95 48.43
N ALA A 17 -13.87 43.85 47.70
CA ALA A 17 -14.49 42.61 48.17
C ALA A 17 -13.43 41.49 48.22
N VAL A 18 -13.48 40.70 49.30
CA VAL A 18 -12.45 39.71 49.65
C VAL A 18 -12.78 38.34 49.06
N ALA A 19 -11.75 37.71 48.50
CA ALA A 19 -11.54 36.28 48.23
C ALA A 19 -12.75 35.33 48.04
N VAL A 20 -12.80 34.70 46.85
CA VAL A 20 -13.08 33.26 46.76
C VAL A 20 -11.95 32.60 45.96
N LEU A 21 -11.10 31.83 46.63
CA LEU A 21 -10.12 30.96 46.00
C LEU A 21 -10.82 29.67 45.53
N THR A 22 -11.35 29.67 44.32
CA THR A 22 -11.70 28.41 43.62
C THR A 22 -10.47 27.91 42.87
N PRO A 23 -10.03 26.64 43.06
CA PRO A 23 -8.98 26.07 42.22
C PRO A 23 -9.50 25.96 40.78
N ALA A 24 -8.81 26.60 39.83
CA ALA A 24 -9.06 26.44 38.41
C ALA A 24 -8.56 25.05 37.94
N LEU A 25 -9.27 24.01 38.36
CA LEU A 25 -9.04 22.64 37.93
C LEU A 25 -9.56 22.44 36.51
N ALA A 26 -8.64 22.06 35.62
CA ALA A 26 -8.89 21.32 34.40
C ALA A 26 -9.88 21.92 33.38
N ALA A 27 -9.39 22.87 32.59
CA ALA A 27 -9.58 22.80 31.14
C ALA A 27 -8.28 23.18 30.39
N ALA A 28 -7.15 22.64 30.84
CA ALA A 28 -6.11 22.29 29.89
C ALA A 28 -6.73 21.24 28.96
N GLN A 29 -7.26 21.69 27.82
CA GLN A 29 -7.49 20.80 26.70
C GLN A 29 -6.11 20.21 26.39
N THR A 30 -5.87 18.99 26.85
CA THR A 30 -4.89 18.11 26.23
C THR A 30 -5.28 18.08 24.77
N GLN A 31 -4.58 18.88 23.98
CA GLN A 31 -4.72 18.96 22.55
C GLN A 31 -4.39 17.56 22.08
N ALA A 32 -5.43 16.75 21.84
CA ALA A 32 -5.28 15.34 21.56
C ALA A 32 -4.32 15.24 20.39
N THR A 33 -3.11 14.73 20.65
CA THR A 33 -2.05 14.64 19.65
C THR A 33 -2.66 13.89 18.49
N ALA A 34 -2.84 14.58 17.37
CA ALA A 34 -3.66 14.09 16.28
C ALA A 34 -3.15 12.69 15.91
N SER A 35 -4.07 11.72 15.87
CA SER A 35 -3.71 10.33 15.55
C SER A 35 -2.90 10.30 14.27
N ARG A 36 -1.93 9.39 14.17
CA ARG A 36 -1.04 9.33 13.01
C ARG A 36 -1.84 9.16 11.71
N ALA A 37 -2.97 8.45 11.73
CA ALA A 37 -3.89 8.40 10.59
C ALA A 37 -4.46 9.77 10.16
N GLU A 38 -4.80 10.64 11.10
CA GLU A 38 -5.32 11.99 10.85
C GLU A 38 -4.21 12.94 10.37
N LEU A 39 -2.99 12.82 10.90
CA LEU A 39 -1.83 13.54 10.39
C LEU A 39 -1.49 13.12 8.95
N TYR A 40 -1.47 11.81 8.67
CA TYR A 40 -1.29 11.28 7.33
C TYR A 40 -2.37 11.76 6.36
N ARG A 41 -3.65 11.73 6.75
CA ARG A 41 -4.76 12.26 5.96
C ARG A 41 -4.61 13.76 5.66
N ARG A 42 -4.10 14.55 6.62
CA ARG A 42 -3.80 15.98 6.40
C ARG A 42 -2.64 16.16 5.42
N ASN A 43 -1.55 15.41 5.60
CA ASN A 43 -0.38 15.46 4.71
C ASN A 43 -0.73 15.03 3.27
N LEU A 44 -1.60 14.04 3.10
CA LEU A 44 -2.11 13.61 1.78
C LEU A 44 -2.90 14.71 1.04
N LEU A 45 -3.64 15.55 1.78
CA LEU A 45 -4.49 16.61 1.23
C LEU A 45 -3.78 17.97 1.15
N ALA A 46 -2.68 18.15 1.89
CA ALA A 46 -1.88 19.38 1.90
C ALA A 46 -1.33 19.68 0.50
N GLY A 47 -1.56 20.90 0.00
CA GLY A 47 -1.11 21.34 -1.32
C GLY A 47 -1.77 20.66 -2.52
N LYS A 48 -2.75 19.75 -2.33
CA LYS A 48 -3.44 19.07 -3.43
C LYS A 48 -4.79 19.71 -3.75
N ASP A 49 -4.87 20.27 -4.95
CA ASP A 49 -6.11 20.74 -5.55
C ASP A 49 -6.90 19.55 -6.12
N VAL A 50 -7.63 18.89 -5.22
CA VAL A 50 -8.58 17.83 -5.52
C VAL A 50 -9.96 18.20 -4.95
N PRO A 51 -11.06 18.04 -5.72
CA PRO A 51 -12.39 18.46 -5.29
C PRO A 51 -13.00 17.55 -4.20
N CYS A 52 -12.35 16.42 -3.90
CA CYS A 52 -12.78 15.46 -2.89
C CYS A 52 -11.89 15.49 -1.63
N ARG A 53 -12.49 15.22 -0.46
CA ARG A 53 -11.79 15.20 0.84
C ARG A 53 -12.02 13.92 1.65
N THR A 54 -12.78 12.97 1.10
CA THR A 54 -13.05 11.65 1.68
C THR A 54 -12.94 10.58 0.59
N ASN A 55 -12.54 9.36 0.95
CA ASN A 55 -12.50 8.22 0.02
C ASN A 55 -13.79 8.09 -0.81
N ALA A 56 -14.97 8.12 -0.16
CA ALA A 56 -16.25 8.00 -0.85
C ALA A 56 -16.55 9.16 -1.83
N SER A 57 -16.16 10.40 -1.51
CA SER A 57 -16.33 11.54 -2.45
C SER A 57 -15.37 11.45 -3.63
N CYS A 58 -14.16 10.95 -3.42
CA CYS A 58 -13.19 10.71 -4.50
C CYS A 58 -13.64 9.56 -5.42
N ALA A 59 -14.17 8.48 -4.86
CA ALA A 59 -14.75 7.36 -5.61
C ALA A 59 -15.90 7.84 -6.52
N ALA A 60 -16.87 8.57 -5.96
CA ALA A 60 -18.03 9.05 -6.71
C ALA A 60 -17.65 10.00 -7.85
N LEU A 61 -16.75 10.97 -7.60
CA LEU A 61 -16.26 11.87 -8.64
C LEU A 61 -15.37 11.14 -9.66
N GLY A 62 -14.54 10.20 -9.23
CA GLY A 62 -13.64 9.43 -10.09
C GLY A 62 -14.40 8.55 -11.07
N VAL A 63 -15.44 7.84 -10.60
CA VAL A 63 -16.34 7.05 -11.45
C VAL A 63 -17.10 7.96 -12.42
N ALA A 64 -17.68 9.08 -11.95
CA ALA A 64 -18.39 10.02 -12.83
C ALA A 64 -17.49 10.63 -13.91
N ALA A 65 -16.26 11.01 -13.57
CA ALA A 65 -15.25 11.48 -14.53
C ALA A 65 -14.89 10.38 -15.54
N LEU A 66 -14.79 9.12 -15.11
CA LEU A 66 -14.47 7.99 -15.98
C LEU A 66 -15.61 7.64 -16.96
N GLU A 67 -16.85 7.76 -16.50
CA GLU A 67 -18.06 7.62 -17.33
C GLU A 67 -18.18 8.76 -18.35
N ALA A 68 -17.86 10.00 -17.95
CA ALA A 68 -17.76 11.16 -18.84
C ALA A 68 -16.56 11.11 -19.81
N GLY A 69 -15.68 10.12 -19.70
CA GLY A 69 -14.49 9.97 -20.54
C GLY A 69 -13.30 10.86 -20.15
N HIS A 70 -13.37 11.56 -19.01
CA HIS A 70 -12.28 12.36 -18.45
C HIS A 70 -11.23 11.47 -17.76
N VAL A 71 -10.62 10.53 -18.49
CA VAL A 71 -9.77 9.46 -17.91
C VAL A 71 -8.60 10.01 -17.08
N LYS A 72 -8.02 11.15 -17.46
CA LYS A 72 -6.93 11.80 -16.70
C LYS A 72 -7.41 12.34 -15.35
N GLU A 73 -8.61 12.92 -15.30
CA GLU A 73 -9.23 13.43 -14.06
C GLU A 73 -9.62 12.26 -13.16
N ALA A 74 -10.28 11.25 -13.73
CA ALA A 74 -10.64 10.01 -13.05
C ALA A 74 -9.43 9.34 -12.39
N ARG A 75 -8.29 9.25 -13.10
CA ARG A 75 -7.05 8.70 -12.54
C ARG A 75 -6.61 9.44 -11.26
N THR A 76 -6.50 10.76 -11.31
CA THR A 76 -6.12 11.58 -10.14
C THR A 76 -7.10 11.44 -8.98
N LEU A 77 -8.40 11.36 -9.27
CA LEU A 77 -9.44 11.17 -8.25
C LEU A 77 -9.37 9.78 -7.60
N VAL A 78 -9.12 8.73 -8.38
CA VAL A 78 -9.02 7.36 -7.88
C VAL A 78 -7.67 7.09 -7.20
N GLU A 79 -6.59 7.77 -7.58
CA GLU A 79 -5.33 7.81 -6.83
C GLU A 79 -5.54 8.41 -5.43
N MET A 80 -6.31 9.50 -5.33
CA MET A 80 -6.70 10.09 -4.05
C MET A 80 -7.68 9.20 -3.27
N GLU A 81 -8.61 8.53 -3.95
CA GLU A 81 -9.51 7.55 -3.34
C GLU A 81 -8.73 6.45 -2.60
N ALA A 82 -7.72 5.87 -3.26
CA ALA A 82 -6.87 4.82 -2.72
C ALA A 82 -6.07 5.31 -1.51
N ALA A 83 -5.43 6.49 -1.61
CA ALA A 83 -4.67 7.06 -0.51
C ALA A 83 -5.54 7.35 0.73
N LEU A 84 -6.78 7.84 0.53
CA LEU A 84 -7.74 8.07 1.62
C LEU A 84 -8.37 6.76 2.16
N ALA A 85 -8.43 5.70 1.35
CA ALA A 85 -8.81 4.37 1.81
C ALA A 85 -7.76 3.81 2.79
N GLU A 86 -6.49 3.91 2.44
CA GLU A 86 -5.36 3.49 3.28
C GLU A 86 -5.25 4.34 4.56
N ALA A 87 -5.50 5.65 4.48
CA ALA A 87 -5.63 6.49 5.68
C ALA A 87 -6.77 6.03 6.61
N THR A 88 -7.89 5.56 6.04
CA THR A 88 -8.99 4.97 6.81
C THR A 88 -8.57 3.63 7.44
N ALA A 89 -7.78 2.81 6.74
CA ALA A 89 -7.29 1.53 7.25
C ALA A 89 -6.36 1.72 8.45
N LEU A 90 -5.44 2.69 8.35
CA LEU A 90 -4.57 3.10 9.45
C LEU A 90 -5.35 3.62 10.66
N GLN A 91 -6.42 4.42 10.45
CA GLN A 91 -7.27 4.87 11.54
C GLN A 91 -8.00 3.70 12.22
N ALA A 92 -8.52 2.75 11.45
CA ALA A 92 -9.24 1.60 11.97
C ALA A 92 -8.34 0.63 12.78
N ASP A 93 -7.07 0.54 12.40
CA ASP A 93 -6.02 -0.18 13.13
C ASP A 93 -5.68 0.52 14.46
N GLU A 94 -5.44 1.83 14.42
CA GLU A 94 -5.18 2.66 15.62
C GLU A 94 -6.36 2.63 16.62
N GLU A 95 -7.60 2.63 16.13
CA GLU A 95 -8.82 2.50 16.94
C GLU A 95 -9.13 1.06 17.40
N ASN A 96 -8.37 0.04 16.94
CA ASN A 96 -8.58 -1.38 17.22
C ASN A 96 -10.05 -1.83 16.99
N SER A 97 -10.66 -1.36 15.89
CA SER A 97 -12.10 -1.48 15.64
C SER A 97 -12.41 -2.45 14.48
N PRO A 98 -12.76 -3.73 14.74
CA PRO A 98 -12.88 -4.75 13.68
C PRO A 98 -13.87 -4.38 12.57
N LYS A 99 -14.96 -3.68 12.92
CA LYS A 99 -15.95 -3.18 11.97
C LYS A 99 -15.40 -2.07 11.08
N ALA A 100 -14.58 -1.17 11.64
CA ALA A 100 -13.89 -0.15 10.85
C ALA A 100 -12.84 -0.79 9.94
N THR A 101 -12.08 -1.79 10.44
CA THR A 101 -11.05 -2.49 9.67
C THR A 101 -11.63 -3.20 8.44
N SER A 102 -12.74 -3.94 8.60
CA SER A 102 -13.46 -4.55 7.48
C SER A 102 -13.95 -3.52 6.46
N SER A 103 -14.57 -2.42 6.93
CA SER A 103 -14.98 -1.34 6.03
C SER A 103 -13.80 -0.66 5.31
N ALA A 104 -12.62 -0.58 5.93
CA ALA A 104 -11.44 0.03 5.33
C ALA A 104 -10.79 -0.88 4.29
N ARG A 105 -10.61 -2.18 4.60
CA ARG A 105 -10.14 -3.19 3.63
C ARG A 105 -11.00 -3.20 2.37
N ALA A 106 -12.32 -3.17 2.53
CA ALA A 106 -13.24 -3.11 1.40
C ALA A 106 -13.10 -1.85 0.54
N ARG A 107 -12.80 -0.69 1.15
CA ARG A 107 -12.53 0.57 0.42
C ARG A 107 -11.21 0.50 -0.35
N VAL A 108 -10.15 -0.07 0.23
CA VAL A 108 -8.88 -0.28 -0.48
C VAL A 108 -9.08 -1.20 -1.69
N ALA A 109 -9.80 -2.31 -1.52
CA ALA A 109 -10.11 -3.22 -2.61
C ALA A 109 -10.98 -2.58 -3.71
N MET A 110 -11.97 -1.74 -3.36
CA MET A 110 -12.75 -0.99 -4.36
C MET A 110 -11.92 0.06 -5.09
N ALA A 111 -11.03 0.78 -4.41
CA ALA A 111 -10.12 1.72 -5.06
C ALA A 111 -9.19 1.03 -6.07
N LEU A 112 -8.72 -0.19 -5.76
CA LEU A 112 -7.99 -1.04 -6.72
C LEU A 112 -8.88 -1.45 -7.92
N VAL A 113 -10.17 -1.74 -7.72
CA VAL A 113 -11.11 -1.98 -8.84
C VAL A 113 -11.25 -0.73 -9.72
N HIS A 114 -11.43 0.45 -9.12
CA HIS A 114 -11.54 1.70 -9.88
C HIS A 114 -10.23 2.04 -10.62
N GLN A 115 -9.05 1.75 -10.05
CA GLN A 115 -7.77 1.85 -10.77
C GLN A 115 -7.75 0.90 -11.99
N GLY A 116 -8.22 -0.33 -11.83
CA GLY A 116 -8.37 -1.27 -12.94
C GLY A 116 -9.31 -0.76 -14.03
N ASP A 117 -10.42 -0.11 -13.66
CA ASP A 117 -11.36 0.51 -14.61
C ASP A 117 -10.73 1.70 -15.36
N VAL A 118 -9.89 2.51 -14.69
CA VAL A 118 -9.09 3.56 -15.34
C VAL A 118 -8.12 2.96 -16.36
N GLN A 119 -7.35 1.93 -15.98
CA GLN A 119 -6.42 1.25 -16.90
C GLN A 119 -7.15 0.59 -18.08
N LEU A 120 -8.34 0.03 -17.84
CA LEU A 120 -9.19 -0.53 -18.90
C LEU A 120 -9.62 0.54 -19.91
N LYS A 121 -9.95 1.76 -19.45
CA LYS A 121 -10.27 2.90 -20.34
C LYS A 121 -9.05 3.44 -21.08
N LEU A 122 -7.85 3.30 -20.52
CA LEU A 122 -6.58 3.59 -21.21
C LEU A 122 -6.17 2.49 -22.22
N GLY A 123 -6.84 1.34 -22.23
CA GLY A 123 -6.49 0.19 -23.05
C GLY A 123 -5.33 -0.66 -22.50
N ALA A 124 -4.83 -0.33 -21.30
CA ALA A 124 -3.76 -1.05 -20.60
C ALA A 124 -4.32 -2.33 -19.97
N LEU A 125 -4.60 -3.34 -20.81
CA LEU A 125 -5.24 -4.59 -20.42
C LEU A 125 -4.44 -5.41 -19.38
N PRO A 126 -3.10 -5.55 -19.44
CA PRO A 126 -2.32 -6.22 -18.39
C PRO A 126 -2.46 -5.50 -17.05
N ASP A 127 -2.30 -4.18 -17.04
CA ASP A 127 -2.38 -3.32 -15.86
C ASP A 127 -3.77 -3.40 -15.20
N ALA A 128 -4.84 -3.31 -16.00
CA ALA A 128 -6.21 -3.52 -15.54
C ALA A 128 -6.38 -4.89 -14.87
N ARG A 129 -5.84 -5.96 -15.49
CA ARG A 129 -5.85 -7.30 -14.87
C ARG A 129 -5.03 -7.37 -13.60
N ALA A 130 -3.87 -6.71 -13.53
CA ALA A 130 -3.05 -6.65 -12.32
C ALA A 130 -3.83 -6.00 -11.17
N TYR A 131 -4.46 -4.85 -11.39
CA TYR A 131 -5.32 -4.19 -10.40
C TYR A 131 -6.49 -5.07 -9.93
N TYR A 132 -7.24 -5.69 -10.85
CA TYR A 132 -8.34 -6.58 -10.47
C TYR A 132 -7.84 -7.82 -9.72
N ARG A 133 -6.78 -8.48 -10.19
CA ARG A 133 -6.20 -9.67 -9.52
C ARG A 133 -5.71 -9.33 -8.12
N THR A 134 -5.09 -8.16 -7.91
CA THR A 134 -4.73 -7.66 -6.57
C THR A 134 -5.95 -7.51 -5.66
N ALA A 135 -7.03 -6.88 -6.14
CA ALA A 135 -8.27 -6.74 -5.37
C ALA A 135 -8.91 -8.10 -5.03
N VAL A 136 -8.83 -9.09 -5.95
CA VAL A 136 -9.27 -10.47 -5.69
C VAL A 136 -8.40 -11.17 -4.64
N SER A 137 -7.07 -11.02 -4.71
CA SER A 137 -6.14 -11.63 -3.76
C SER A 137 -6.36 -11.13 -2.34
N ARG A 138 -6.54 -9.82 -2.13
CA ARG A 138 -6.87 -9.26 -0.80
C ARG A 138 -8.18 -9.82 -0.25
N GLY A 139 -9.17 -10.09 -1.10
CA GLY A 139 -10.39 -10.81 -0.70
C GLY A 139 -10.21 -12.28 -0.36
N GLY A 140 -9.09 -12.89 -0.76
CA GLY A 140 -8.66 -14.23 -0.34
C GLY A 140 -8.01 -14.25 1.04
N GLU A 141 -7.40 -13.15 1.49
CA GLU A 141 -6.74 -13.07 2.81
C GLU A 141 -7.73 -13.06 3.99
N TYR A 142 -8.98 -12.62 3.75
CA TYR A 142 -10.02 -12.47 4.78
C TYR A 142 -11.35 -13.07 4.33
N HIS A 143 -11.42 -14.40 4.27
CA HIS A 143 -12.58 -15.14 3.74
C HIS A 143 -13.93 -14.78 4.38
N ASP A 144 -13.95 -14.44 5.68
CA ASP A 144 -15.19 -14.11 6.42
C ASP A 144 -15.60 -12.62 6.31
N ASP A 145 -14.83 -11.77 5.62
CA ASP A 145 -15.11 -10.34 5.49
C ASP A 145 -16.12 -10.07 4.35
N ALA A 146 -17.41 -10.04 4.70
CA ALA A 146 -18.50 -9.84 3.74
C ALA A 146 -18.53 -8.47 3.03
N LEU A 147 -17.80 -7.46 3.52
CA LEU A 147 -17.64 -6.18 2.82
C LEU A 147 -16.53 -6.30 1.77
N LEU A 148 -15.38 -6.86 2.15
CA LEU A 148 -14.27 -7.11 1.24
C LEU A 148 -14.63 -8.15 0.17
N GLY A 149 -15.39 -9.18 0.52
CA GLY A 149 -15.88 -10.20 -0.41
C GLY A 149 -16.74 -9.63 -1.55
N ARG A 150 -17.50 -8.55 -1.29
CA ARG A 150 -18.23 -7.82 -2.34
C ARG A 150 -17.32 -7.04 -3.27
N ALA A 151 -16.28 -6.39 -2.75
CA ALA A 151 -15.28 -5.71 -3.56
C ALA A 151 -14.50 -6.71 -4.44
N ALA A 152 -14.10 -7.85 -3.87
CA ALA A 152 -13.44 -8.93 -4.61
C ALA A 152 -14.38 -9.57 -5.66
N ALA A 153 -15.69 -9.67 -5.41
CA ALA A 153 -16.66 -10.14 -6.40
C ALA A 153 -16.77 -9.18 -7.60
N ALA A 154 -16.83 -7.87 -7.35
CA ALA A 154 -16.77 -6.85 -8.41
C ALA A 154 -15.46 -6.95 -9.22
N ALA A 155 -14.32 -7.13 -8.53
CA ALA A 155 -13.03 -7.34 -9.18
C ALA A 155 -13.00 -8.60 -10.09
N ARG A 156 -13.58 -9.73 -9.64
CA ARG A 156 -13.71 -10.95 -10.46
C ARG A 156 -14.54 -10.69 -11.72
N GLN A 157 -15.70 -10.05 -11.58
CA GLN A 157 -16.57 -9.72 -12.72
C GLN A 157 -15.86 -8.85 -13.77
N ARG A 158 -15.08 -7.85 -13.33
CA ARG A 158 -14.29 -7.02 -14.25
C ARG A 158 -13.13 -7.80 -14.89
N LEU A 159 -12.41 -8.62 -14.11
CA LEU A 159 -11.36 -9.50 -14.61
C LEU A 159 -11.87 -10.48 -15.67
N GLU A 160 -12.99 -11.16 -15.43
CA GLU A 160 -13.65 -12.09 -16.36
C GLU A 160 -13.93 -11.42 -17.71
N SER A 161 -14.42 -10.17 -17.69
CA SER A 161 -14.72 -9.40 -18.91
C SER A 161 -13.50 -9.11 -19.81
N ILE A 162 -12.28 -9.28 -19.31
CA ILE A 162 -11.01 -9.08 -20.04
C ILE A 162 -10.03 -10.24 -19.96
N ALA A 163 -10.42 -11.38 -19.36
CA ALA A 163 -9.51 -12.45 -18.99
C ALA A 163 -8.74 -13.06 -20.17
N GLY A 164 -9.36 -13.17 -21.34
CA GLY A 164 -8.75 -13.69 -22.57
C GLY A 164 -8.22 -12.63 -23.56
N LYS A 165 -8.30 -11.34 -23.24
CA LYS A 165 -8.00 -10.25 -24.20
C LYS A 165 -6.53 -9.85 -24.13
N ALA A 166 -5.75 -10.13 -25.18
CA ALA A 166 -4.33 -9.76 -25.27
C ALA A 166 -3.54 -10.20 -24.01
N VAL A 167 -3.61 -11.49 -23.67
CA VAL A 167 -2.91 -12.08 -22.52
C VAL A 167 -1.44 -12.30 -22.86
N VAL A 168 -0.55 -11.85 -21.97
CA VAL A 168 0.89 -12.04 -22.12
C VAL A 168 1.31 -13.40 -21.53
N ASN A 169 1.87 -14.27 -22.37
CA ASN A 169 2.36 -15.58 -21.96
C ASN A 169 3.89 -15.55 -21.78
N GLY A 170 4.37 -15.95 -20.61
CA GLY A 170 5.80 -15.93 -20.27
C GLY A 170 6.37 -14.51 -20.11
N VAL A 171 7.70 -14.39 -20.22
CA VAL A 171 8.41 -13.11 -20.15
C VAL A 171 8.50 -12.50 -21.56
N PRO A 172 8.04 -11.26 -21.81
CA PRO A 172 8.13 -10.63 -23.13
C PRO A 172 9.57 -10.42 -23.62
N PRO A 173 9.79 -10.25 -24.94
CA PRO A 173 11.12 -10.00 -25.50
C PRO A 173 11.82 -8.74 -24.98
N ASN A 174 11.06 -7.73 -24.56
CA ASN A 174 11.57 -6.48 -23.98
C ASN A 174 11.72 -6.56 -22.44
N GLY A 175 11.43 -7.73 -21.85
CA GLY A 175 11.31 -7.93 -20.41
C GLY A 175 9.89 -7.78 -19.87
N ALA A 176 9.75 -8.06 -18.59
CA ALA A 176 8.52 -7.93 -17.81
C ALA A 176 8.76 -7.03 -16.60
N HIS A 177 7.71 -6.35 -16.15
CA HIS A 177 7.66 -5.68 -14.86
C HIS A 177 6.48 -6.26 -14.07
N PHE A 178 6.77 -7.01 -13.01
CA PHE A 178 5.79 -7.64 -12.14
C PHE A 178 5.70 -6.85 -10.84
N VAL A 179 4.48 -6.51 -10.39
CA VAL A 179 4.26 -5.76 -9.16
C VAL A 179 3.33 -6.47 -8.19
N SER A 180 3.57 -6.29 -6.89
CA SER A 180 2.67 -6.68 -5.82
C SER A 180 2.30 -5.46 -5.00
N TYR A 181 1.00 -5.19 -4.83
CA TYR A 181 0.55 -4.04 -4.04
C TYR A 181 0.76 -4.29 -2.56
N MET A 182 1.36 -3.32 -1.88
CA MET A 182 1.50 -3.36 -0.43
C MET A 182 0.33 -2.61 0.21
N PHE A 183 0.56 -1.37 0.62
CA PHE A 183 -0.39 -0.47 1.26
C PHE A 183 0.17 0.96 1.20
N PHE A 184 -0.62 1.98 1.58
CA PHE A 184 -0.27 3.41 1.40
C PHE A 184 0.11 3.83 -0.03
N GLY A 185 -0.32 3.08 -1.05
CA GLY A 185 0.02 3.34 -2.45
C GLY A 185 1.36 2.76 -2.91
N ALA A 186 2.11 2.08 -2.04
CA ALA A 186 3.39 1.47 -2.37
C ALA A 186 3.24 0.08 -3.01
N TRP A 187 4.24 -0.29 -3.82
CA TRP A 187 4.31 -1.56 -4.54
C TRP A 187 5.69 -2.17 -4.35
N ASN A 188 5.77 -3.49 -4.20
CA ASN A 188 6.99 -4.22 -4.52
C ASN A 188 7.06 -4.39 -6.05
N SER A 189 8.24 -4.23 -6.65
CA SER A 189 8.47 -4.38 -8.09
C SER A 189 9.55 -5.41 -8.37
N ILE A 190 9.36 -6.19 -9.44
CA ILE A 190 10.35 -7.12 -9.97
C ILE A 190 10.42 -6.94 -11.49
N GLU A 191 11.53 -6.39 -11.97
CA GLU A 191 11.87 -6.37 -13.38
C GLU A 191 12.55 -7.68 -13.78
N VAL A 192 12.15 -8.24 -14.93
CA VAL A 192 12.76 -9.45 -15.51
C VAL A 192 13.19 -9.14 -16.94
N LYS A 193 14.47 -8.88 -17.16
CA LYS A 193 15.04 -8.39 -18.42
C LYS A 193 15.92 -9.45 -19.11
N PRO A 194 15.66 -9.84 -20.37
CA PRO A 194 16.53 -10.76 -21.11
C PRO A 194 17.95 -10.21 -21.25
N VAL A 195 18.98 -11.03 -20.99
CA VAL A 195 20.37 -10.57 -21.07
C VAL A 195 20.87 -10.66 -22.51
N LYS A 196 21.23 -9.50 -23.09
CA LYS A 196 21.75 -9.40 -24.46
C LYS A 196 22.94 -10.35 -24.67
N GLY A 197 22.83 -11.24 -25.64
CA GLY A 197 23.87 -12.23 -25.98
C GLY A 197 23.88 -13.51 -25.12
N ARG A 198 23.06 -13.62 -24.07
CA ARG A 198 22.94 -14.83 -23.23
C ARG A 198 21.54 -15.44 -23.36
N HIS A 199 21.32 -16.30 -24.36
CA HIS A 199 20.01 -16.91 -24.62
C HIS A 199 19.46 -17.69 -23.41
N GLY A 200 18.22 -17.40 -23.03
CA GLY A 200 17.53 -18.03 -21.90
C GLY A 200 18.02 -17.59 -20.52
N ILE A 201 18.87 -16.57 -20.44
CA ILE A 201 19.32 -15.96 -19.18
C ILE A 201 18.67 -14.58 -19.05
N TYR A 202 18.14 -14.31 -17.87
CA TYR A 202 17.44 -13.08 -17.52
C TYR A 202 18.17 -12.41 -16.36
N ARG A 203 18.13 -11.09 -16.29
CA ARG A 203 18.44 -10.32 -15.10
C ARG A 203 17.11 -10.07 -14.38
N ILE A 204 17.06 -10.45 -13.10
CA ILE A 204 16.01 -10.05 -12.17
C ILE A 204 16.57 -8.87 -11.37
N ASP A 205 15.81 -7.78 -11.32
CA ASP A 205 16.02 -6.67 -10.39
C ASP A 205 14.73 -6.52 -9.58
N GLY A 206 14.80 -6.70 -8.27
CA GLY A 206 13.66 -6.64 -7.36
C GLY A 206 13.85 -5.52 -6.33
N ASP A 207 12.83 -4.68 -6.17
CA ASP A 207 12.74 -3.67 -5.12
C ASP A 207 11.55 -4.00 -4.23
N PHE A 208 11.82 -4.17 -2.94
CA PHE A 208 10.86 -4.60 -1.94
C PHE A 208 10.74 -3.53 -0.87
N VAL A 209 9.51 -3.18 -0.51
CA VAL A 209 9.18 -2.10 0.41
C VAL A 209 8.24 -2.57 1.49
N TYR A 210 8.55 -2.23 2.74
CA TYR A 210 7.59 -2.28 3.84
C TYR A 210 7.21 -0.83 4.18
N PRO A 211 6.13 -0.29 3.59
CA PRO A 211 5.71 1.09 3.83
C PRO A 211 5.23 1.26 5.27
N THR A 212 5.43 2.44 5.82
CA THR A 212 5.01 2.83 7.17
C THR A 212 4.58 4.29 7.17
N VAL A 213 4.00 4.72 8.29
CA VAL A 213 3.72 6.13 8.55
C VAL A 213 4.38 6.50 9.88
N GLY A 214 5.11 7.62 9.87
CA GLY A 214 5.78 8.18 11.04
C GLY A 214 4.81 8.79 12.05
N ALA A 215 5.29 9.12 13.25
CA ALA A 215 4.47 9.75 14.29
C ALA A 215 3.97 11.17 13.92
N ASP A 216 4.61 11.80 12.94
CA ASP A 216 4.26 13.07 12.31
C ASP A 216 3.26 12.91 11.13
N GLY A 217 2.83 11.69 10.84
CA GLY A 217 1.99 11.36 9.70
C GLY A 217 2.70 11.37 8.35
N GLN A 218 4.04 11.44 8.30
CA GLN A 218 4.75 11.37 7.02
C GLN A 218 4.88 9.91 6.53
N PRO A 219 4.79 9.65 5.22
CA PRO A 219 5.11 8.34 4.66
C PRO A 219 6.59 8.02 4.87
N SER A 220 6.88 6.75 5.19
CA SER A 220 8.24 6.20 5.21
C SER A 220 8.19 4.76 4.71
N ALA A 221 9.34 4.13 4.51
CA ALA A 221 9.42 2.71 4.16
C ALA A 221 10.76 2.12 4.59
N ASN A 222 10.74 0.87 5.05
CA ASN A 222 11.94 0.04 5.00
C ASN A 222 12.06 -0.53 3.59
N MET A 223 13.29 -0.64 3.08
CA MET A 223 13.56 -1.13 1.73
C MET A 223 14.52 -2.31 1.77
N GLY A 224 14.44 -3.16 0.74
CA GLY A 224 15.39 -4.21 0.44
C GLY A 224 15.40 -4.45 -1.06
N ASN A 225 16.54 -4.83 -1.62
CA ASN A 225 16.68 -5.04 -3.06
C ASN A 225 17.36 -6.37 -3.35
N LEU A 226 17.20 -6.84 -4.60
CA LEU A 226 17.86 -8.03 -5.11
C LEU A 226 18.23 -7.79 -6.58
N SER A 227 19.46 -8.11 -6.96
CA SER A 227 19.83 -8.21 -8.37
C SER A 227 20.47 -9.58 -8.64
N ALA A 228 19.97 -10.30 -9.65
CA ALA A 228 20.46 -11.64 -9.96
C ALA A 228 20.34 -11.97 -11.45
N TYR A 229 21.35 -12.65 -12.00
CA TYR A 229 21.25 -13.36 -13.27
C TYR A 229 20.65 -14.75 -13.03
N VAL A 230 19.55 -15.06 -13.71
CA VAL A 230 18.80 -16.31 -13.52
C VAL A 230 18.55 -17.05 -14.83
N ARG A 231 18.22 -18.33 -14.70
CA ARG A 231 17.61 -19.12 -15.77
C ARG A 231 16.35 -19.80 -15.24
N PHE A 232 15.23 -19.62 -15.92
CA PHE A 232 14.01 -20.34 -15.61
C PHE A 232 14.09 -21.77 -16.15
N TYR A 233 14.03 -22.75 -15.26
CA TYR A 233 13.90 -24.17 -15.57
C TYR A 233 12.46 -24.56 -15.24
N ASP A 234 11.70 -25.03 -16.23
CA ASP A 234 10.29 -25.43 -16.07
C ASP A 234 9.42 -24.32 -15.43
N GLY A 235 9.71 -23.05 -15.74
CA GLY A 235 9.03 -21.87 -15.19
C GLY A 235 9.58 -21.37 -13.84
N VAL A 236 10.60 -22.04 -13.28
CA VAL A 236 11.17 -21.75 -11.95
C VAL A 236 12.61 -21.26 -12.04
N ALA A 237 12.91 -20.12 -11.41
CA ALA A 237 14.27 -19.65 -11.14
C ALA A 237 14.49 -19.63 -9.62
N ARG A 238 15.71 -19.95 -9.17
CA ARG A 238 16.04 -20.07 -7.73
C ARG A 238 17.34 -19.32 -7.44
N VAL A 239 17.26 -18.27 -6.63
CA VAL A 239 18.37 -17.39 -6.29
C VAL A 239 18.83 -17.69 -4.87
N PRO A 240 19.93 -18.43 -4.66
CA PRO A 240 20.53 -18.54 -3.34
C PRO A 240 21.12 -17.18 -2.97
N VAL A 241 20.67 -16.60 -1.85
CA VAL A 241 21.22 -15.33 -1.35
C VAL A 241 22.49 -15.65 -0.57
N THR A 242 23.55 -14.90 -0.85
CA THR A 242 24.86 -15.00 -0.22
C THR A 242 25.42 -13.60 -0.02
N ASP A 243 26.04 -13.33 1.13
CA ASP A 243 26.75 -12.07 1.37
C ASP A 243 27.81 -11.84 0.28
N GLY A 244 27.60 -10.83 -0.59
CA GLY A 244 28.20 -10.86 -1.93
C GLY A 244 28.40 -9.54 -2.67
N GLY A 245 28.37 -8.39 -2.00
CA GLY A 245 28.71 -7.07 -2.59
C GLY A 245 27.70 -6.53 -3.62
N ASP A 246 28.08 -5.44 -4.30
CA ASP A 246 27.19 -4.67 -5.19
C ASP A 246 26.91 -5.33 -6.57
N ALA A 247 27.42 -6.53 -6.80
CA ALA A 247 27.31 -7.22 -8.09
C ALA A 247 26.06 -8.14 -8.13
N PRO A 248 25.35 -8.25 -9.27
CA PRO A 248 24.24 -9.19 -9.38
C PRO A 248 24.67 -10.64 -9.17
N LEU A 249 23.93 -11.38 -8.34
CA LEU A 249 24.17 -12.79 -8.02
C LEU A 249 24.07 -13.66 -9.30
N ASP A 250 25.01 -14.58 -9.57
CA ASP A 250 24.84 -15.56 -10.66
C ASP A 250 24.10 -16.81 -10.14
N ALA A 251 22.80 -16.83 -10.41
CA ALA A 251 21.85 -17.89 -10.08
C ALA A 251 21.36 -18.62 -11.35
N THR A 252 22.24 -18.82 -12.33
CA THR A 252 21.89 -19.51 -13.60
C THR A 252 21.94 -21.04 -13.51
N ALA A 253 22.49 -21.60 -12.42
CA ALA A 253 22.54 -23.03 -12.17
C ALA A 253 21.18 -23.62 -11.71
N ARG A 254 20.86 -24.85 -12.14
CA ARG A 254 19.61 -25.52 -11.73
C ARG A 254 19.74 -26.07 -10.31
N ILE A 255 19.07 -25.45 -9.34
CA ILE A 255 18.91 -25.98 -7.99
C ILE A 255 17.64 -26.83 -7.93
N THR A 256 17.75 -28.15 -7.72
CA THR A 256 16.59 -29.05 -7.59
C THR A 256 16.24 -29.38 -6.14
N ASN A 257 17.25 -29.58 -5.29
CA ASN A 257 17.11 -29.95 -3.89
C ASN A 257 17.06 -28.70 -2.98
N LEU A 258 15.93 -28.49 -2.30
CA LEU A 258 15.72 -27.37 -1.37
C LEU A 258 16.00 -27.72 0.11
N ALA A 259 16.29 -28.97 0.45
CA ALA A 259 16.49 -29.42 1.84
C ALA A 259 17.66 -28.75 2.59
N ALA A 260 18.54 -28.02 1.88
CA ALA A 260 19.58 -27.18 2.49
C ALA A 260 19.06 -25.84 3.03
N TYR A 261 17.85 -25.43 2.62
CA TYR A 261 17.16 -24.19 2.98
C TYR A 261 15.92 -24.49 3.84
N ASP A 262 15.21 -25.58 3.55
CA ASP A 262 14.08 -26.09 4.32
C ASP A 262 14.54 -26.76 5.65
N LYS A 263 15.05 -25.98 6.61
CA LYS A 263 15.45 -26.51 7.94
C LYS A 263 14.23 -26.80 8.82
N PRO A 264 14.23 -27.89 9.62
CA PRO A 264 13.22 -28.13 10.65
C PRO A 264 13.34 -27.12 11.81
N ALA A 265 12.22 -26.86 12.50
CA ALA A 265 11.98 -25.75 13.43
C ALA A 265 12.98 -25.51 14.60
N ASN A 266 13.96 -26.38 14.81
CA ASN A 266 14.87 -26.37 15.95
C ASN A 266 16.33 -26.01 15.60
N LYS A 267 16.59 -25.42 14.42
CA LYS A 267 17.89 -24.84 14.06
C LYS A 267 17.70 -23.51 13.34
N ALA A 268 18.54 -22.52 13.67
CA ALA A 268 18.65 -21.30 12.87
C ALA A 268 18.93 -21.65 11.40
N ALA A 269 18.31 -20.94 10.46
CA ALA A 269 18.48 -21.15 9.04
C ALA A 269 19.47 -20.13 8.47
N ASP A 270 20.76 -20.40 8.64
CA ASP A 270 21.94 -19.65 8.15
C ASP A 270 22.09 -19.63 6.60
N LYS A 271 20.97 -19.71 5.86
CA LYS A 271 20.88 -19.65 4.40
C LYS A 271 19.52 -19.08 3.99
N CYS A 272 19.51 -18.32 2.90
CA CYS A 272 18.31 -17.90 2.20
C CYS A 272 18.35 -18.35 0.73
N LEU A 273 17.19 -18.71 0.19
CA LEU A 273 16.96 -18.90 -1.25
C LEU A 273 15.62 -18.30 -1.62
N ILE A 274 15.57 -17.53 -2.70
CA ILE A 274 14.34 -16.94 -3.23
C ILE A 274 13.98 -17.69 -4.51
N GLU A 275 12.81 -18.34 -4.50
CA GLU A 275 12.22 -18.97 -5.68
C GLU A 275 11.32 -17.97 -6.40
N PHE A 276 11.51 -17.84 -7.71
CA PHE A 276 10.70 -17.05 -8.64
C PHE A 276 9.99 -18.02 -9.60
N ARG A 277 8.66 -18.09 -9.53
CA ARG A 277 7.85 -19.06 -10.26
C ARG A 277 6.87 -18.35 -11.20
N LEU A 278 7.03 -18.54 -12.51
CA LEU A 278 6.07 -18.11 -13.53
C LEU A 278 4.85 -19.04 -13.50
N SER A 279 3.98 -18.88 -12.49
CA SER A 279 2.95 -19.84 -12.12
C SER A 279 1.72 -19.84 -13.03
N ALA A 280 1.46 -18.70 -13.69
CA ALA A 280 0.39 -18.52 -14.66
C ALA A 280 0.75 -17.37 -15.62
N PRO A 281 0.04 -17.19 -16.75
CA PRO A 281 0.20 -15.99 -17.58
C PRO A 281 0.10 -14.72 -16.73
N GLU A 282 1.01 -13.77 -16.99
CA GLU A 282 1.09 -12.47 -16.27
C GLU A 282 1.28 -12.56 -14.75
N THR A 283 1.67 -13.73 -14.22
CA THR A 283 1.76 -13.98 -12.78
C THR A 283 3.13 -14.54 -12.41
N LEU A 284 3.77 -13.91 -11.42
CA LEU A 284 5.03 -14.33 -10.83
C LEU A 284 4.80 -14.55 -9.34
N ASP A 285 4.84 -15.80 -8.89
CA ASP A 285 4.83 -16.14 -7.48
C ASP A 285 6.27 -16.16 -6.96
N VAL A 286 6.48 -15.59 -5.77
CA VAL A 286 7.79 -15.48 -5.12
C VAL A 286 7.74 -16.05 -3.72
N GLU A 287 8.67 -16.95 -3.42
CA GLU A 287 8.72 -17.73 -2.17
C GLU A 287 10.15 -17.77 -1.60
N THR A 288 10.29 -17.45 -0.32
CA THR A 288 11.55 -17.42 0.41
C THR A 288 11.72 -18.69 1.23
N HIS A 289 12.77 -19.45 0.94
CA HIS A 289 13.20 -20.63 1.68
C HIS A 289 14.34 -20.29 2.64
N GLY A 290 14.30 -20.83 3.85
CA GLY A 290 15.28 -20.54 4.91
C GLY A 290 14.87 -19.36 5.79
N SER A 291 15.84 -18.57 6.24
CA SER A 291 15.59 -17.41 7.12
C SER A 291 15.39 -16.13 6.32
N PRO A 292 14.25 -15.42 6.47
CA PRO A 292 14.05 -14.10 5.86
C PRO A 292 15.10 -13.05 6.29
N MET A 293 15.65 -13.17 7.50
CA MET A 293 16.73 -12.27 7.97
C MET A 293 18.03 -12.49 7.20
N GLU A 294 18.35 -13.74 6.85
CA GLU A 294 19.55 -14.10 6.07
C GLU A 294 19.38 -13.79 4.57
N CYS A 295 18.21 -13.32 4.14
CA CYS A 295 18.01 -12.79 2.79
C CYS A 295 18.52 -11.34 2.65
N GLY A 296 18.99 -10.71 3.73
CA GLY A 296 19.49 -9.33 3.71
C GLY A 296 18.42 -8.25 3.48
N PHE A 297 17.14 -8.64 3.42
CA PHE A 297 16.04 -7.67 3.33
C PHE A 297 15.87 -6.93 4.66
N GLY A 298 15.63 -5.62 4.56
CA GLY A 298 15.48 -4.74 5.73
C GLY A 298 14.32 -5.15 6.65
N PHE A 299 14.23 -4.49 7.82
CA PHE A 299 13.23 -4.83 8.85
C PHE A 299 11.79 -4.86 8.27
N ASN A 300 11.09 -5.99 8.48
CA ASN A 300 9.76 -6.31 7.92
C ASN A 300 9.64 -6.34 6.38
N VAL A 301 10.74 -6.22 5.63
CA VAL A 301 10.73 -6.32 4.17
C VAL A 301 10.74 -7.80 3.77
N SER A 302 9.92 -8.17 2.79
CA SER A 302 9.90 -9.51 2.21
C SER A 302 9.62 -9.45 0.72
N ALA A 303 10.28 -10.36 -0.02
CA ALA A 303 9.98 -10.63 -1.42
C ALA A 303 8.79 -11.58 -1.60
N ASN A 304 8.26 -12.18 -0.53
CA ASN A 304 7.18 -13.16 -0.62
C ASN A 304 5.88 -12.55 -1.14
N GLY A 305 5.24 -13.22 -2.09
CA GLY A 305 3.92 -12.86 -2.56
C GLY A 305 3.65 -13.23 -4.01
N ARG A 306 2.48 -12.79 -4.48
CA ARG A 306 2.06 -12.94 -5.87
C ARG A 306 2.12 -11.60 -6.58
N TYR A 307 2.93 -11.54 -7.63
CA TYR A 307 3.15 -10.35 -8.43
C TYR A 307 2.46 -10.49 -9.79
N TYR A 308 1.94 -9.36 -10.31
CA TYR A 308 1.22 -9.31 -11.58
C TYR A 308 1.92 -8.40 -12.58
N LEU A 309 1.92 -8.80 -13.86
CA LEU A 309 2.51 -8.02 -14.94
C LEU A 309 1.79 -6.68 -15.11
N MET A 310 2.54 -5.58 -15.06
CA MET A 310 2.11 -4.26 -15.54
C MET A 310 2.99 -3.81 -16.72
N THR A 311 2.39 -3.09 -17.66
CA THR A 311 2.98 -2.67 -18.92
C THR A 311 3.19 -1.16 -18.98
N GLY A 312 3.87 -0.64 -17.98
CA GLY A 312 4.28 0.77 -17.88
C GLY A 312 4.29 1.27 -16.44
N SER A 313 5.17 2.22 -16.19
CA SER A 313 5.22 3.08 -14.99
C SER A 313 5.68 4.45 -15.44
#